data_AF-A0A0U5G4S2-F1
#
_entry.id   AF-A0A0U5G4S2-F1
#
_cell.length_a   1.000
_cell.length_b   1.000
_cell.length_c   1.000
_cell.angle_alpha   90.00
_cell.angle_beta   90.00
_cell.angle_gamma   90.00
#
_symmetry.space_group_name_H-M   'P 1'
#
loop_
_entity.id
_entity.type
_entity.pdbx_description
1 polymer ?
#
loop_
_entity_poly.entity_id
_entity_poly.type
_entity_poly.pdbx_seq_one_letter_code
_entity_poly.pdbx_strand_id
1 'polypeptide(L)'
;MASNAANRRKFINSLRNFMQTWGFDGVDLDWEYPGADDRGGVPEDTANFVDLLKDMRDDFQGEYGISVTLPASYWYLRWFDLPAMQEQVDFLNIMTYDIHGVWDASNKHTGTGLIMEE
;
A
#
# COMPACT_ATOMS: atom_id res chain seq x y z
N MET A 1 -9.54 -5.36 7.04
CA MET A 1 -10.38 -4.63 6.05
C MET A 1 -10.44 -5.39 4.73
N ALA A 2 -9.31 -5.78 4.14
CA ALA A 2 -9.26 -6.45 2.84
C ALA A 2 -9.75 -7.93 2.81
N SER A 3 -9.81 -8.59 3.97
CA SER A 3 -9.96 -10.06 4.08
C SER A 3 -11.24 -10.70 3.53
N ASN A 4 -12.25 -9.92 3.16
CA ASN A 4 -13.43 -10.45 2.47
C ASN A 4 -14.17 -9.35 1.70
N ALA A 5 -14.95 -9.77 0.69
CA ALA A 5 -15.69 -8.88 -0.20
C ALA A 5 -16.65 -7.93 0.53
N ALA A 6 -17.32 -8.36 1.60
CA ALA A 6 -18.26 -7.50 2.33
C ALA A 6 -17.54 -6.34 3.03
N ASN A 7 -16.37 -6.61 3.61
CA ASN A 7 -15.55 -5.58 4.26
C ASN A 7 -14.90 -4.64 3.23
N ARG A 8 -14.39 -5.18 2.12
CA ARG A 8 -13.85 -4.37 1.02
C ARG A 8 -14.91 -3.42 0.47
N ARG A 9 -16.11 -3.91 0.18
CA ARG A 9 -17.24 -3.07 -0.27
C ARG A 9 -17.58 -1.96 0.71
N LYS A 10 -17.58 -2.24 2.02
CA LYS A 10 -17.81 -1.19 3.04
C LYS A 10 -16.74 -0.11 2.99
N PHE A 11 -15.47 -0.50 2.87
CA PHE A 11 -14.35 0.43 2.75
C PHE A 11 -14.48 1.27 1.48
N ILE A 12 -14.70 0.64 0.32
CA ILE A 12 -14.83 1.29 -0.99
C ILE A 12 -15.98 2.32 -0.97
N ASN A 13 -17.15 1.95 -0.45
CA ASN A 13 -18.27 2.87 -0.33
C ASN A 13 -17.94 4.08 0.56
N SER A 14 -17.26 3.85 1.68
CA SER A 14 -16.84 4.92 2.59
C SER A 14 -15.82 5.85 1.93
N LEU A 15 -14.87 5.27 1.19
CA LEU A 15 -13.82 6.00 0.48
C LEU A 15 -14.41 6.85 -0.65
N ARG A 16 -15.30 6.28 -1.48
CA ARG A 16 -16.02 7.02 -2.51
C ARG A 16 -16.76 8.21 -1.93
N ASN A 17 -17.52 8.01 -0.85
CA ASN A 17 -18.24 9.10 -0.20
C ASN A 17 -17.28 10.19 0.30
N PHE A 18 -16.12 9.81 0.85
CA PHE A 18 -15.10 10.75 1.27
C PHE A 18 -14.56 11.56 0.08
N MET A 19 -14.16 10.90 -1.01
CA MET A 19 -13.63 11.56 -2.20
C MET A 19 -14.66 12.52 -2.82
N GLN A 20 -15.92 12.09 -2.94
CA GLN A 20 -17.01 12.93 -3.45
C GLN A 20 -17.29 14.15 -2.56
N THR A 21 -17.25 13.97 -1.24
CA THR A 21 -17.52 15.06 -0.28
C THR A 21 -16.48 16.16 -0.38
N TRP A 22 -15.22 15.80 -0.62
CA TRP A 22 -14.09 16.72 -0.56
C TRP A 22 -13.48 17.06 -1.92
N GLY A 23 -14.00 16.49 -3.01
CA GLY A 23 -13.55 16.78 -4.37
C GLY A 23 -12.16 16.21 -4.70
N PHE A 24 -11.85 15.00 -4.23
CA PHE A 24 -10.62 14.30 -4.62
C PHE A 24 -10.77 13.63 -5.99
N ASP A 25 -9.68 13.62 -6.76
CA ASP A 25 -9.61 12.96 -8.08
C ASP A 25 -9.16 11.49 -8.00
N GLY A 26 -8.81 11.00 -6.81
CA GLY A 26 -8.25 9.67 -6.63
C GLY A 26 -7.81 9.36 -5.21
N VAL A 27 -7.23 8.18 -5.05
CA VAL A 27 -6.72 7.66 -3.78
C VAL A 27 -5.35 7.02 -3.98
N ASP A 28 -4.46 7.23 -3.02
CA ASP A 28 -3.25 6.45 -2.84
C ASP A 28 -3.43 5.51 -1.66
N LEU A 29 -3.14 4.22 -1.86
CA LEU A 29 -3.15 3.24 -0.78
C LEU A 29 -1.73 2.97 -0.30
N ASP A 30 -1.48 3.37 0.94
CA ASP A 30 -0.24 3.16 1.66
C ASP A 30 -0.46 2.16 2.82
N TRP A 31 -0.43 0.86 2.49
CA TRP A 31 -0.52 -0.21 3.49
C TRP A 31 0.88 -0.72 3.81
N GLU A 32 1.37 -0.42 5.02
CA GLU A 32 2.66 -0.87 5.55
C GLU A 32 2.56 -2.02 6.58
N TYR A 33 2.82 -3.27 6.24
CA TYR A 33 2.86 -3.85 4.91
C TYR A 33 1.94 -5.08 4.92
N PRO A 34 1.20 -5.36 3.83
CA PRO A 34 0.44 -6.61 3.74
C PRO A 34 1.38 -7.79 3.97
N GLY A 35 0.94 -8.82 4.70
CA GLY A 35 1.72 -10.04 4.92
C GLY A 35 2.93 -9.93 5.86
N ALA A 36 3.33 -8.73 6.26
CA ALA A 36 4.43 -8.53 7.19
C ALA A 36 3.96 -8.77 8.64
N ASP A 37 4.44 -9.87 9.25
CA ASP A 37 4.06 -10.31 10.60
C ASP A 37 4.45 -9.30 11.68
N ASP A 38 5.60 -8.66 11.53
CA ASP A 38 6.08 -7.55 12.37
C ASP A 38 5.19 -6.30 12.30
N ARG A 39 4.29 -6.23 11.31
CA ARG A 39 3.26 -5.19 11.14
C ARG A 39 1.83 -5.73 11.31
N GLY A 40 1.67 -6.95 11.81
CA GLY A 40 0.36 -7.59 12.04
C GLY A 40 -0.32 -8.12 10.77
N GLY A 41 0.41 -8.22 9.67
CA GLY A 41 -0.05 -8.83 8.43
C GLY A 41 -0.10 -10.36 8.50
N VAL A 42 -0.86 -10.95 7.59
CA VAL A 42 -0.99 -12.40 7.39
C VAL A 42 -0.75 -12.76 5.92
N PRO A 43 -0.29 -13.97 5.58
CA PRO A 43 0.04 -14.33 4.20
C PRO A 43 -1.11 -14.10 3.20
N GLU A 44 -2.36 -14.21 3.64
CA GLU A 44 -3.55 -13.97 2.82
C GLU A 44 -3.67 -12.51 2.37
N ASP A 45 -3.02 -11.55 3.04
CA ASP A 45 -3.08 -10.14 2.70
C ASP A 45 -2.58 -9.86 1.28
N THR A 46 -1.61 -10.64 0.76
CA THR A 46 -1.14 -10.52 -0.62
C THR A 46 -2.28 -10.66 -1.62
N ALA A 47 -3.06 -11.74 -1.51
CA ALA A 47 -4.21 -11.97 -2.40
C ALA A 47 -5.37 -11.01 -2.08
N ASN A 48 -5.61 -10.73 -0.80
CA ASN A 48 -6.69 -9.83 -0.39
C ASN A 48 -6.47 -8.40 -0.87
N PHE A 49 -5.21 -7.93 -0.98
CA PHE A 49 -4.91 -6.60 -1.47
C PHE A 49 -5.17 -6.50 -2.98
N VAL A 50 -4.79 -7.52 -3.75
CA VAL A 50 -5.14 -7.61 -5.18
C VAL A 50 -6.66 -7.58 -5.37
N ASP A 51 -7.40 -8.35 -4.58
CA ASP A 51 -8.87 -8.35 -4.63
C ASP A 51 -9.46 -6.98 -4.29
N LEU A 52 -8.87 -6.25 -3.33
CA LEU A 52 -9.29 -4.90 -3.01
C LEU A 52 -9.09 -3.94 -4.19
N LEU A 53 -7.94 -4.00 -4.85
CA LEU A 53 -7.66 -3.14 -6.00
C LEU A 53 -8.59 -3.45 -7.18
N LYS A 54 -8.89 -4.73 -7.43
CA LYS A 54 -9.89 -5.14 -8.43
C LYS A 54 -11.27 -4.60 -8.10
N ASP A 55 -11.74 -4.82 -6.87
CA ASP A 55 -13.05 -4.32 -6.42
C ASP A 55 -13.12 -2.78 -6.49
N MET A 56 -12.01 -2.07 -6.22
CA MET A 56 -11.92 -0.61 -6.36
C MET A 56 -11.96 -0.17 -7.82
N ARG A 57 -11.19 -0.80 -8.70
CA ARG A 57 -11.19 -0.46 -10.13
C ARG A 57 -12.57 -0.67 -10.75
N ASP A 58 -13.21 -1.79 -10.40
CA ASP A 58 -14.58 -2.11 -10.81
C ASP A 58 -15.60 -1.13 -10.22
N ASP A 59 -15.47 -0.70 -8.97
CA ASP A 59 -16.38 0.29 -8.41
C ASP A 59 -16.18 1.67 -9.07
N PHE A 60 -14.93 2.12 -9.19
CA PHE A 60 -14.57 3.47 -9.63
C PHE A 60 -14.90 3.72 -11.10
N GLN A 61 -14.92 2.68 -11.96
CA GLN A 61 -15.30 2.80 -13.38
C GLN A 61 -14.50 3.90 -14.12
N GLY A 62 -13.26 4.16 -13.70
CA GLY A 62 -12.39 5.19 -14.25
C GLY A 62 -12.67 6.63 -13.80
N GLU A 63 -13.62 6.86 -12.88
CA GLU A 63 -13.92 8.18 -12.33
C GLU A 63 -12.80 8.71 -11.41
N TYR A 64 -12.12 7.81 -10.69
CA TYR A 64 -11.07 8.13 -9.72
C TYR A 64 -9.78 7.39 -10.05
N GLY A 65 -8.65 8.09 -9.87
CA GLY A 65 -7.32 7.49 -9.93
C GLY A 65 -7.04 6.59 -8.73
N ILE A 66 -6.27 5.52 -8.95
CA ILE A 66 -5.81 4.60 -7.92
C ILE A 66 -4.29 4.52 -8.01
N SER A 67 -3.58 4.86 -6.94
CA SER A 67 -2.16 4.56 -6.79
C SER A 67 -1.90 3.72 -5.54
N VAL A 68 -0.75 3.06 -5.51
CA VAL A 68 -0.29 2.30 -4.35
C VAL A 68 1.15 2.70 -4.05
N THR A 69 1.42 2.90 -2.77
CA THR A 69 2.75 3.16 -2.26
C THR A 69 3.43 1.84 -1.86
N LEU A 70 4.64 1.64 -2.37
CA LEU A 70 5.42 0.41 -2.26
C LEU A 70 6.70 0.63 -1.45
N PRO A 71 7.13 -0.34 -0.63
CA PRO A 71 8.44 -0.29 0.01
C PRO A 71 9.58 -0.44 -1.00
N ALA A 72 10.69 0.26 -0.78
CA ALA A 72 11.94 -0.02 -1.49
C ALA A 72 12.63 -1.33 -1.03
N SER A 73 12.35 -1.79 0.20
CA SER A 73 12.94 -3.01 0.76
C SER A 73 12.26 -4.27 0.24
N TYR A 74 13.07 -5.21 -0.29
CA TYR A 74 12.56 -6.53 -0.72
C TYR A 74 11.87 -7.31 0.42
N TRP A 75 12.33 -7.12 1.66
CA TRP A 75 11.75 -7.80 2.82
C TRP A 75 10.25 -7.54 2.97
N TYR A 76 9.81 -6.32 2.64
CA TYR A 76 8.40 -5.95 2.63
C TYR A 76 7.76 -6.10 1.24
N LEU A 77 8.50 -5.77 0.16
CA LEU A 77 7.98 -5.82 -1.20
C LEU A 77 7.54 -7.24 -1.63
N ARG A 78 8.14 -8.29 -1.07
CA ARG A 78 7.81 -9.69 -1.37
C ARG A 78 6.34 -10.07 -1.15
N TRP A 79 5.59 -9.27 -0.39
CA TRP A 79 4.17 -9.49 -0.08
C TRP A 79 3.21 -8.79 -1.06
N PHE A 80 3.74 -8.08 -2.04
CA PHE A 80 2.96 -7.38 -3.07
C PHE A 80 3.00 -8.18 -4.37
N ASP A 81 1.85 -8.61 -4.88
CA ASP A 81 1.73 -9.26 -6.19
C ASP A 81 1.75 -8.19 -7.30
N LEU A 82 2.94 -7.66 -7.59
CA LEU A 82 3.12 -6.56 -8.54
C LEU A 82 2.55 -6.84 -9.94
N PRO A 83 2.66 -8.05 -10.53
CA PRO A 83 1.96 -8.39 -11.77
C PRO A 83 0.45 -8.20 -11.69
N ALA A 84 -0.21 -8.71 -10.65
CA ALA A 84 -1.66 -8.59 -10.54
C ALA A 84 -2.10 -7.16 -10.15
N MET A 85 -1.30 -6.46 -9.36
CA MET A 85 -1.60 -5.11 -8.89
C MET A 85 -1.46 -4.05 -9.97
N GLN A 86 -0.41 -4.11 -10.81
CA GLN A 86 -0.14 -3.08 -11.81
C GLN A 86 -1.26 -2.96 -12.87
N GLU A 87 -2.03 -4.03 -13.09
CA GLU A 87 -3.19 -4.02 -13.97
C GLU A 87 -4.37 -3.22 -13.40
N GLN A 88 -4.37 -2.97 -12.09
CA GLN A 88 -5.51 -2.39 -11.37
C GLN A 88 -5.27 -0.95 -10.92
N VAL A 89 -4.04 -0.43 -11.02
CA VAL A 89 -3.64 0.91 -10.55
C VAL A 89 -3.08 1.75 -11.69
N ASP A 90 -3.10 3.07 -11.53
CA ASP A 90 -2.63 4.01 -12.54
C ASP A 90 -1.13 4.27 -12.42
N PHE A 91 -0.58 4.24 -11.20
CA PHE A 91 0.86 4.27 -10.95
C PHE A 91 1.22 3.70 -9.57
N LEU A 92 2.50 3.36 -9.42
CA LEU A 92 3.09 2.84 -8.20
C LEU A 92 4.14 3.83 -7.69
N ASN A 93 3.99 4.28 -6.45
CA ASN A 93 4.97 5.13 -5.77
C ASN A 93 5.94 4.23 -5.02
N ILE A 94 7.25 4.51 -5.05
CA ILE A 94 8.24 3.73 -4.31
C ILE A 94 8.80 4.61 -3.18
N MET A 95 8.67 4.14 -1.94
CA MET A 95 9.21 4.77 -0.74
C MET A 95 10.73 4.58 -0.69
N THR A 96 11.46 5.39 -1.47
CA THR A 96 12.92 5.42 -1.50
C THR A 96 13.48 6.34 -0.40
N TYR A 97 12.89 6.26 0.77
CA TYR A 97 13.28 6.92 2.02
C TYR A 97 13.24 5.88 3.16
N ASP A 98 13.67 6.25 4.36
CA ASP A 98 13.75 5.36 5.53
C ASP A 98 14.49 4.04 5.27
N ILE A 99 15.47 4.08 4.37
CA ILE A 99 16.32 2.92 4.06
C ILE A 99 17.25 2.63 5.25
N HIS A 100 17.66 3.70 5.95
CA HIS A 100 18.44 3.65 7.19
C HIS A 100 17.81 4.57 8.23
N GLY A 101 18.00 4.21 9.49
CA GLY A 101 17.53 4.99 10.62
C GLY A 101 18.13 4.46 11.91
N VAL A 102 17.56 4.85 13.05
CA VAL A 102 18.09 4.48 14.38
C VAL A 102 18.13 2.96 14.60
N TRP A 103 17.27 2.20 13.92
CA TRP A 103 17.27 0.72 13.94
C TRP A 103 18.58 0.11 13.41
N ASP A 104 19.33 0.84 12.59
CA ASP A 104 20.62 0.42 12.04
C ASP A 104 21.83 0.93 12.84
N ALA A 105 21.63 1.53 14.02
CA ALA A 105 22.72 2.19 14.78
C ALA A 105 23.92 1.29 15.11
N SER A 106 23.72 -0.03 15.16
CA SER A 106 24.77 -1.02 15.42
C SER A 106 25.42 -1.58 14.15
N ASN A 107 24.91 -1.24 12.97
CA ASN A 107 25.37 -1.76 11.70
C ASN A 107 26.61 -1.00 11.22
N LYS A 108 27.75 -1.71 11.13
CA LYS A 108 29.04 -1.13 10.74
C LYS A 108 29.07 -0.58 9.30
N HIS A 109 28.08 -0.89 8.48
CA HIS A 109 28.02 -0.51 7.07
C HIS A 109 27.13 0.70 6.77
N THR A 110 26.29 1.13 7.72
CA THR A 110 25.27 2.18 7.48
C THR A 110 25.70 3.55 8.00
N GLY A 111 26.74 3.62 8.85
CA GLY A 111 27.31 4.86 9.35
C GLY A 111 26.36 5.63 10.30
N THR A 112 26.91 6.42 11.21
CA THR A 112 26.14 7.16 12.24
C THR A 112 25.38 8.39 11.73
N GLY A 113 25.36 8.64 10.41
CA GLY A 113 24.94 9.93 9.83
C GLY A 113 23.80 9.89 8.81
N LEU A 114 23.26 8.71 8.48
CA LEU A 114 22.07 8.59 7.62
C LEU A 114 20.82 8.55 8.50
N ILE A 115 20.57 9.65 9.20
CA ILE A 115 19.30 9.91 9.88
C ILE A 115 18.60 10.93 9.00
N MET A 116 17.75 10.44 8.09
CA MET A 116 16.72 11.27 7.48
C MET A 116 15.51 11.12 8.40
N GLU A 117 15.27 12.10 9.26
CA GLU A 117 14.01 12.21 10.00
C GLU A 117 13.05 13.09 9.18
N GLU A 118 11.75 12.77 9.23
CA GLU A 118 10.68 13.68 8.82
C GLU A 118 10.62 14.95 9.69
#